data_AF-A0A383F3K2-F1
#
_entry.id   AF-A0A383F3K2-F1
#
_cell.length_a   1.000
_cell.length_b   1.000
_cell.length_c   1.000
_cell.angle_alpha   90.00
_cell.angle_beta   90.00
_cell.angle_gamma   90.00
#
_symmetry.space_group_name_H-M   'P 1'
#
loop_
_entity.id
_entity.type
_entity.pdbx_description
1 polymer ?
#
loop_
_entity_poly.entity_id
_entity_poly.type
_entity_poly.pdbx_seq_one_letter_code
_entity_poly.pdbx_strand_id
1 'polypeptide(L)'
;MPVGNSDKGVGLWAGQIMVGTDFNYQFIDWGHPPIESEEDQYGINHVGDHLGTLSAYIVNPSITIGLSDYWNATFSKVIGIRSMTWGKADTSTIHHRDEGSNTDFNNAVGGLLGDSRFMFRYLAINAGAGVGKRLFFGGGLIIPSKNT
;
A
#
# COMPACT_ATOMS: atom_id res chain seq x y z
N MET A 1 1.10 -12.65 -2.10
CA MET A 1 -0.27 -13.19 -1.94
C MET A 1 -1.20 -12.03 -1.59
N PRO A 2 -2.39 -11.89 -2.19
CA PRO A 2 -3.30 -10.83 -1.82
C PRO A 2 -3.85 -11.15 -0.42
N VAL A 3 -3.36 -10.44 0.58
CA VAL A 3 -3.98 -10.44 1.91
C VAL A 3 -5.40 -9.89 1.78
N GLY A 4 -6.37 -10.63 2.34
CA GLY A 4 -7.75 -10.15 2.45
C GLY A 4 -7.76 -8.85 3.26
N ASN A 5 -8.66 -7.93 2.91
CA ASN A 5 -8.88 -6.73 3.70
C ASN A 5 -9.87 -7.08 4.82
N SER A 6 -9.64 -6.59 6.03
CA SER A 6 -10.50 -6.82 7.21
C SER A 6 -11.95 -6.40 7.00
N ASP A 7 -12.22 -5.49 6.06
CA ASP A 7 -13.57 -5.05 5.71
C ASP A 7 -14.30 -5.96 4.70
N LYS A 8 -13.59 -6.93 4.09
CA LYS A 8 -14.15 -7.84 3.10
C LYS A 8 -14.81 -9.02 3.79
N GLY A 9 -16.14 -9.03 3.80
CA GLY A 9 -16.92 -10.20 4.20
C GLY A 9 -17.79 -10.02 5.44
N VAL A 10 -17.95 -8.80 5.94
CA VAL A 10 -18.92 -8.48 7.00
C VAL A 10 -19.96 -7.50 6.47
N GLY A 11 -21.23 -7.79 6.75
CA GLY A 11 -22.34 -6.87 6.49
C GLY A 11 -22.79 -6.28 7.82
N LEU A 12 -23.04 -4.98 7.85
CA LEU A 12 -23.56 -4.28 9.01
C LEU A 12 -25.05 -4.01 8.85
N TRP A 13 -25.81 -4.13 9.94
CA TRP A 13 -27.18 -3.64 10.04
C TRP A 13 -27.21 -2.13 10.26
N ALA A 14 -28.39 -1.54 10.10
CA ALA A 14 -28.59 -0.10 10.31
C ALA A 14 -28.04 0.36 11.67
N GLY A 15 -27.19 1.39 11.65
CA GLY A 15 -26.60 2.01 12.84
C GLY A 15 -25.40 1.26 13.43
N GLN A 16 -25.03 0.08 12.92
CA GLN A 16 -23.83 -0.61 13.38
C GLN A 16 -22.57 0.05 12.81
N ILE A 17 -21.49 0.01 13.60
CA ILE A 17 -20.17 0.53 13.23
C ILE A 17 -19.15 -0.59 13.40
N MET A 18 -18.28 -0.73 12.42
CA MET A 18 -17.09 -1.58 12.50
C MET A 18 -15.85 -0.73 12.32
N VAL A 19 -14.84 -1.01 13.12
CA VAL A 19 -13.49 -0.48 12.94
C VAL A 19 -12.59 -1.65 12.58
N GLY A 20 -11.82 -1.49 11.52
CA GLY A 20 -10.88 -2.49 11.02
C GLY A 20 -9.49 -1.89 10.85
N THR A 21 -8.49 -2.75 10.81
CA THR A 21 -7.13 -2.36 10.44
C THR A 21 -6.41 -3.54 9.81
N ASP A 22 -5.75 -3.27 8.69
CA ASP A 22 -4.84 -4.23 8.07
C ASP A 22 -3.40 -3.79 8.30
N PHE A 23 -2.53 -4.75 8.61
CA PHE A 23 -1.09 -4.54 8.72
C PHE A 23 -0.39 -5.34 7.62
N ASN A 24 0.49 -4.67 6.88
CA ASN A 24 1.35 -5.30 5.90
C ASN A 24 2.80 -4.96 6.23
N TYR A 25 3.57 -6.00 6.51
CA TYR A 25 5.02 -5.95 6.52
C TYR A 25 5.54 -6.70 5.30
N GLN A 26 6.45 -6.08 4.56
CA GLN A 26 7.11 -6.68 3.41
C GLN A 26 8.60 -6.43 3.51
N PHE A 27 9.38 -7.45 3.19
CA PHE A 27 10.81 -7.38 2.97
C PHE A 27 11.13 -8.13 1.68
N ILE A 28 11.85 -7.49 0.77
CA ILE A 28 12.23 -8.03 -0.54
C ILE A 28 13.70 -7.72 -0.77
N ASP A 29 14.47 -8.73 -1.14
CA ASP A 29 15.76 -8.54 -1.80
C ASP A 29 15.51 -8.30 -3.29
N TRP A 30 16.05 -7.21 -3.83
CA TRP A 30 15.91 -6.86 -5.24
C TRP A 30 17.27 -6.74 -5.90
N GLY A 31 17.29 -6.95 -7.21
CA GLY A 31 18.48 -6.63 -7.99
C GLY A 31 18.29 -6.68 -9.49
N HIS A 32 19.21 -6.04 -10.22
CA HIS A 32 19.32 -6.08 -11.67
C HIS A 32 20.76 -5.83 -12.14
N PRO A 33 21.12 -6.23 -13.37
CA PRO A 33 22.43 -5.91 -13.95
C PRO A 33 22.63 -4.39 -14.14
N PRO A 34 23.88 -3.93 -14.29
CA PRO A 34 24.17 -2.55 -14.62
C PRO A 34 23.67 -2.16 -16.02
N ILE A 35 23.54 -0.85 -16.25
CA ILE A 35 23.21 -0.30 -17.57
C ILE A 35 24.49 0.14 -18.29
N GLU A 36 24.48 0.07 -19.64
CA GLU A 36 25.65 0.39 -20.47
C GLU A 36 26.28 1.74 -20.12
N SER A 37 25.47 2.78 -19.90
CA SER A 37 25.98 4.12 -19.59
C SER A 37 26.76 4.20 -18.27
N GLU A 38 26.47 3.33 -17.31
CA GLU A 38 27.24 3.27 -16.06
C GLU A 38 28.50 2.44 -16.21
N GLU A 39 28.44 1.35 -16.96
CA GLU A 39 29.63 0.57 -17.31
C GLU A 39 30.63 1.43 -18.08
N ASP A 40 30.16 2.24 -19.03
CA ASP A 40 31.00 3.17 -19.80
C ASP A 40 31.64 4.23 -18.91
N GLN A 41 30.92 4.72 -17.89
CA GLN A 41 31.38 5.81 -17.04
C GLN A 41 32.29 5.35 -15.90
N TYR A 42 32.02 4.20 -15.29
CA TYR A 42 32.70 3.74 -14.08
C TYR A 42 33.43 2.39 -14.26
N GLY A 43 33.14 1.65 -15.33
CA GLY A 43 33.66 0.31 -15.60
C GLY A 43 32.81 -0.81 -14.99
N ILE A 44 32.60 -1.90 -15.72
CA ILE A 44 31.81 -3.07 -15.28
C ILE A 44 32.24 -3.61 -13.90
N ASN A 45 33.55 -3.60 -13.61
CA ASN A 45 34.10 -4.10 -12.34
C ASN A 45 33.82 -3.16 -11.15
N HIS A 46 33.47 -1.89 -11.42
CA HIS A 46 33.13 -0.90 -10.40
C HIS A 46 31.63 -0.95 -10.09
N VAL A 47 30.79 -0.98 -11.13
CA VAL A 47 29.32 -0.90 -10.99
C VAL A 47 28.75 -2.24 -10.55
N GLY A 48 29.10 -3.34 -11.23
CA GLY A 48 28.56 -4.69 -10.98
C GLY A 48 27.03 -4.75 -10.94
N ASP A 49 26.49 -5.88 -10.45
CA ASP A 49 25.04 -6.00 -10.26
C ASP A 49 24.54 -5.02 -9.20
N HIS A 50 23.40 -4.40 -9.51
CA HIS A 50 22.66 -3.58 -8.58
C HIS A 50 21.84 -4.45 -7.67
N LEU A 51 22.23 -4.52 -6.40
CA LEU A 51 21.52 -5.25 -5.36
C LEU A 51 21.04 -4.28 -4.28
N GLY A 52 19.90 -4.58 -3.69
CA GLY A 52 19.37 -3.80 -2.59
C GLY A 52 18.23 -4.50 -1.88
N THR A 53 17.64 -3.80 -0.93
CA THR A 53 16.46 -4.29 -0.22
C THR A 53 15.31 -3.32 -0.37
N LEU A 54 14.09 -3.83 -0.30
CA LEU A 54 12.88 -3.04 -0.12
C LEU A 54 12.21 -3.53 1.16
N SER A 55 11.95 -2.60 2.08
CA SER A 55 11.12 -2.83 3.25
C SER A 55 9.87 -1.97 3.19
N ALA A 56 8.75 -2.52 3.64
CA ALA A 56 7.50 -1.77 3.76
C ALA A 56 6.81 -2.07 5.08
N TYR A 57 6.35 -1.01 5.74
CA TYR A 57 5.50 -1.06 6.91
C TYR A 57 4.25 -0.24 6.59
N ILE A 58 3.14 -0.91 6.31
CA ILE A 58 1.89 -0.28 5.88
C ILE A 58 0.77 -0.68 6.84
N VAL A 59 0.02 0.31 7.30
CA VAL A 59 -1.19 0.17 8.09
C VAL A 59 -2.35 0.79 7.33
N ASN A 60 -3.47 0.09 7.27
CA ASN A 60 -4.69 0.56 6.62
C ASN A 60 -5.86 0.51 7.61
N PRO A 61 -6.02 1.51 8.49
CA PRO A 61 -7.23 1.65 9.29
C PRO A 61 -8.46 1.89 8.41
N SER A 62 -9.60 1.37 8.84
CA SER A 62 -10.89 1.54 8.19
C SER A 62 -12.02 1.70 9.21
N ILE A 63 -13.06 2.43 8.81
CA ILE A 63 -14.32 2.57 9.53
C ILE A 63 -15.45 2.26 8.56
N THR A 64 -16.31 1.32 8.92
CA THR A 64 -17.51 0.95 8.15
C THR A 64 -18.76 1.25 8.97
N ILE A 65 -19.75 1.87 8.33
CA ILE A 65 -21.04 2.20 8.95
C ILE A 65 -22.15 1.52 8.15
N GLY A 66 -23.05 0.84 8.86
CA GLY A 66 -24.30 0.35 8.31
C GLY A 66 -25.31 1.49 8.19
N LEU A 67 -25.52 1.98 6.97
CA LEU A 67 -26.50 3.04 6.69
C LEU A 67 -27.93 2.51 6.71
N SER A 68 -28.09 1.24 6.30
CA SER A 68 -29.31 0.45 6.43
C SER A 68 -28.95 -1.03 6.46
N ASP A 69 -29.94 -1.92 6.57
CA ASP A 69 -29.72 -3.36 6.51
C ASP A 69 -29.22 -3.86 5.13
N TYR A 70 -29.24 -2.97 4.13
CA TYR A 70 -28.84 -3.23 2.75
C TYR A 70 -27.61 -2.44 2.29
N TRP A 71 -27.17 -1.42 3.03
CA TRP A 71 -26.12 -0.51 2.56
C TRP A 71 -25.06 -0.28 3.63
N ASN A 72 -23.80 -0.44 3.23
CA ASN A 72 -22.65 -0.10 4.05
C ASN A 72 -21.77 0.93 3.34
N ALA A 73 -21.25 1.88 4.10
CA ALA A 73 -20.24 2.82 3.66
C ALA A 73 -18.95 2.62 4.46
N THR A 74 -17.81 2.55 3.77
CA THR A 74 -16.50 2.36 4.39
C THR A 74 -15.56 3.48 3.97
N PHE A 75 -14.89 4.08 4.94
CA PHE A 75 -13.73 4.92 4.72
C PHE A 75 -12.47 4.20 5.18
N SER A 76 -11.38 4.34 4.45
CA SER A 76 -10.06 3.82 4.84
C SER A 76 -8.94 4.74 4.39
N LYS A 77 -7.82 4.68 5.10
CA LYS A 77 -6.63 5.49 4.85
C LYS A 77 -5.40 4.62 4.87
N VAL A 78 -4.56 4.71 3.84
CA VAL A 78 -3.24 4.08 3.85
C VAL A 78 -2.28 4.97 4.63
N ILE A 79 -1.52 4.39 5.55
CA ILE A 79 -0.46 5.04 6.30
C ILE A 79 0.74 4.11 6.29
N GLY A 80 1.93 4.60 5.96
CA GLY A 80 3.09 3.73 5.99
C GLY A 80 4.34 4.32 5.37
N ILE A 81 5.38 3.52 5.42
CA ILE A 81 6.68 3.82 4.83
C ILE A 81 7.08 2.64 3.95
N ARG A 82 7.60 2.96 2.77
CA ARG A 82 8.35 2.03 1.93
C ARG A 82 9.75 2.59 1.78
N SER A 83 10.76 1.78 2.03
CA SER A 83 12.16 2.19 1.91
C SER A 83 12.90 1.19 1.05
N MET A 84 13.62 1.70 0.06
CA MET A 84 14.58 0.96 -0.75
C MET A 84 15.97 1.34 -0.29
N THR A 85 16.80 0.32 -0.05
CA THR A 85 18.22 0.51 0.25
C THR A 85 19.06 0.03 -0.91
N TRP A 86 20.15 0.73 -1.15
CA TRP A 86 21.20 0.43 -2.09
C TRP A 86 22.30 -0.37 -1.37
N GLY A 87 22.60 -1.58 -1.87
CA GLY A 87 23.46 -2.55 -1.19
C GLY A 87 24.95 -2.20 -1.20
N LYS A 88 25.38 -1.18 -1.96
CA LYS A 88 26.79 -0.74 -2.02
C LYS A 88 26.95 0.64 -1.39
N ALA A 89 27.16 0.64 -0.07
CA ALA A 89 27.34 1.87 0.72
C ALA A 89 28.48 2.77 0.24
N ASP A 90 29.51 2.19 -0.39
CA ASP A 90 30.73 2.90 -0.81
C ASP A 90 30.77 3.22 -2.32
N THR A 91 29.67 3.01 -3.04
CA THR A 91 29.62 3.23 -4.50
C THR A 91 28.40 4.07 -4.86
N SER A 92 28.66 5.30 -5.33
CA SER A 92 27.65 6.17 -5.91
C SER A 92 27.52 5.85 -7.40
N THR A 93 26.29 5.64 -7.88
CA THR A 93 25.99 5.50 -9.30
C THR A 93 25.10 6.66 -9.76
N ILE A 94 24.86 6.79 -11.07
CA ILE A 94 24.04 7.90 -11.58
C ILE A 94 22.54 7.72 -11.29
N HIS A 95 22.10 6.53 -10.89
CA HIS A 95 20.68 6.24 -10.73
C HIS A 95 20.27 5.42 -9.49
N HIS A 96 21.21 4.90 -8.70
CA HIS A 96 20.90 4.23 -7.44
C HIS A 96 21.23 5.07 -6.20
N ARG A 97 20.33 5.01 -5.22
CA ARG A 97 20.44 5.64 -3.90
C ARG A 97 19.51 4.93 -2.92
N ASP A 98 19.75 5.14 -1.63
CA ASP A 98 18.73 4.86 -0.62
C ASP A 98 17.56 5.84 -0.80
N GLU A 99 16.33 5.32 -0.77
CA GLU A 99 15.14 6.16 -0.85
C GLU A 99 14.00 5.67 0.03
N GLY A 100 13.28 6.61 0.63
CA GLY A 100 12.11 6.35 1.47
C GLY A 100 10.91 7.14 0.99
N SER A 101 9.73 6.53 1.03
CA SER A 101 8.47 7.20 0.67
C SER A 101 8.12 8.35 1.60
N ASN A 102 8.81 8.50 2.73
CA ASN A 102 8.61 9.54 3.74
C ASN A 102 9.58 10.73 3.60
N THR A 103 10.40 10.78 2.55
CA THR A 103 11.36 11.86 2.28
C THR A 103 11.16 12.42 0.88
N ASP A 104 11.44 13.71 0.72
CA ASP A 104 11.39 14.36 -0.59
C ASP A 104 12.64 14.04 -1.43
N PHE A 105 12.45 13.96 -2.74
CA PHE A 105 13.50 13.89 -3.74
C PHE A 105 13.24 14.93 -4.82
N ASN A 106 14.23 15.20 -5.68
CA ASN A 106 14.10 16.16 -6.77
C ASN A 106 12.87 15.92 -7.67
N ASN A 107 12.40 14.68 -7.74
CA ASN A 107 11.30 14.22 -8.59
C ASN A 107 10.15 13.56 -7.82
N ALA A 108 10.11 13.68 -6.48
CA ALA A 108 9.06 13.05 -5.67
C ALA A 108 8.83 13.82 -4.37
N VAL A 109 7.56 14.04 -4.03
CA VAL A 109 7.16 14.53 -2.69
C VAL A 109 6.87 13.35 -1.77
N GLY A 110 7.57 13.29 -0.64
CA GLY A 110 7.44 12.26 0.36
C GLY A 110 6.31 12.51 1.35
N GLY A 111 5.94 11.47 2.08
CA GLY A 111 5.06 11.55 3.24
C GLY A 111 4.59 10.20 3.73
N LEU A 112 4.01 10.19 4.93
CA LEU A 112 3.53 8.98 5.59
C LEU A 112 2.12 8.56 5.14
N LEU A 113 1.36 9.49 4.57
CA LEU A 113 -0.03 9.28 4.20
C LEU A 113 -0.12 8.82 2.74
N GLY A 114 -0.63 7.62 2.51
CA GLY A 114 -1.03 7.14 1.19
C GLY A 114 -2.49 7.51 0.88
N ASP A 115 -3.01 6.95 -0.20
CA ASP A 115 -4.36 7.26 -0.67
C ASP A 115 -5.44 6.96 0.38
N SER A 116 -6.51 7.76 0.33
CA SER A 116 -7.74 7.46 1.05
C SER A 116 -8.69 6.72 0.11
N ARG A 117 -9.51 5.82 0.64
CA ARG A 117 -10.54 5.11 -0.14
C ARG A 117 -11.89 5.21 0.54
N PHE A 118 -12.91 5.54 -0.25
CA PHE A 118 -14.31 5.49 0.15
C PHE A 118 -15.03 4.41 -0.65
N MET A 119 -15.65 3.45 0.02
CA MET A 119 -16.39 2.34 -0.61
C MET A 119 -17.86 2.39 -0.20
N PHE A 120 -18.75 2.11 -1.15
CA PHE A 120 -20.17 1.95 -0.93
C PHE A 120 -20.60 0.56 -1.40
N ARG A 121 -21.27 -0.20 -0.53
CA ARG A 121 -21.60 -1.61 -0.76
C ARG A 121 -23.09 -1.88 -0.54
N TYR A 122 -23.74 -2.44 -1.56
CA TYR A 122 -25.06 -3.04 -1.49
C TYR A 122 -24.96 -4.49 -1.02
N LEU A 123 -25.72 -4.85 0.00
CA LEU A 123 -25.75 -6.19 0.60
C LEU A 123 -26.94 -6.98 0.06
N ALA A 124 -26.76 -7.69 -1.04
CA ALA A 124 -27.80 -8.51 -1.67
C ALA A 124 -28.19 -9.73 -0.82
N ILE A 125 -27.20 -10.32 -0.12
CA ILE A 125 -27.41 -11.33 0.92
C ILE A 125 -26.58 -10.89 2.12
N ASN A 126 -27.23 -10.65 3.25
CA ASN A 126 -26.61 -10.13 4.46
C ASN A 126 -26.89 -11.04 5.66
N ALA A 127 -25.85 -11.62 6.24
CA ALA A 127 -25.92 -12.37 7.51
C ALA A 127 -25.50 -11.50 8.73
N GLY A 128 -25.40 -10.19 8.55
CA GLY A 128 -24.88 -9.28 9.57
C GLY A 128 -23.43 -9.61 9.95
N ALA A 129 -23.13 -9.43 11.24
CA ALA A 129 -21.87 -9.84 11.85
C ALA A 129 -21.79 -11.34 12.18
N GLY A 130 -22.88 -12.11 12.01
CA GLY A 130 -22.98 -13.51 12.43
C GLY A 130 -22.48 -14.53 11.39
N VAL A 131 -22.67 -15.82 11.64
CA VAL A 131 -22.37 -16.85 10.62
C VAL A 131 -23.45 -16.82 9.53
N GLY A 132 -23.05 -16.93 8.26
CA GLY A 132 -24.00 -17.05 7.17
C GLY A 132 -23.46 -16.65 5.80
N LYS A 133 -24.27 -16.87 4.77
CA LYS A 133 -23.96 -16.51 3.39
C LYS A 133 -24.01 -14.99 3.22
N ARG A 134 -23.13 -14.48 2.36
CA ARG A 134 -23.06 -13.06 2.02
C ARG A 134 -22.83 -12.88 0.54
N LEU A 135 -23.53 -11.92 -0.04
CA LEU A 135 -23.33 -11.46 -1.40
C LEU A 135 -23.48 -9.95 -1.38
N PHE A 136 -22.46 -9.25 -1.86
CA PHE A 136 -22.47 -7.80 -1.90
C PHE A 136 -21.88 -7.31 -3.22
N PHE A 137 -22.38 -6.16 -3.66
CA PHE A 137 -21.87 -5.42 -4.82
C PHE A 137 -21.40 -4.07 -4.31
N GLY A 138 -20.26 -3.59 -4.79
CA GLY A 138 -19.74 -2.31 -4.31
C GLY A 138 -18.93 -1.58 -5.34
N GLY A 139 -18.97 -0.26 -5.23
CA GLY A 139 -18.12 0.68 -5.95
C GLY A 139 -17.44 1.61 -4.95
N GLY A 140 -16.45 2.36 -5.41
CA GLY A 140 -15.77 3.31 -4.55
C GLY A 140 -14.88 4.29 -5.28
N LEU A 141 -14.37 5.24 -4.52
CA LEU A 141 -13.46 6.29 -4.96
C LEU A 141 -12.13 6.16 -4.23
N ILE A 142 -11.05 6.45 -4.96
CA ILE A 142 -9.71 6.57 -4.40
C ILE A 142 -9.33 8.05 -4.48
N ILE A 143 -8.89 8.61 -3.36
CA ILE A 143 -8.49 10.02 -3.21
C ILE A 143 -6.98 10.04 -3.00
N PRO A 144 -6.19 10.57 -3.95
CA PRO A 144 -4.74 10.62 -3.85
C PRO A 144 -4.23 11.44 -2.66
N SER A 145 -3.15 11.02 -2.01
CA SER A 145 -2.57 11.75 -0.86
C SER A 145 -1.78 13.01 -1.21
N LYS A 146 -1.55 13.26 -2.50
CA LYS A 146 -0.70 14.34 -3.04
C LYS A 146 0.81 14.19 -2.74
N ASN A 147 1.25 13.02 -2.27
CA ASN A 147 2.68 12.65 -2.25
C ASN A 147 3.06 12.17 -3.65
N THR A 148 3.27 13.11 -4.58
CA THR A 148 3.60 12.88 -6.00
C THR A 148 4.91 13.56 -6.36
#